data_AF-A0A964CAT6-F1
#
_entry.id   AF-A0A964CAT6-F1
#
_cell.length_a   1.000
_cell.length_b   1.000
_cell.length_c   1.000
_cell.angle_alpha   90.00
_cell.angle_beta   90.00
_cell.angle_gamma   90.00
#
_symmetry.space_group_name_H-M   'P 1'
#
loop_
_entity.id
_entity.type
_entity.pdbx_description
1 polymer ?
#
loop_
_entity_poly.entity_id
_entity_poly.type
_entity_poly.pdbx_seq_one_letter_code
_entity_poly.pdbx_strand_id
1 'polypeptide(L)'
;MNPYYPRCCLLRSRRDLVIGRNENWSDGIFYQLKNRCNWQDLPKDLPPYSTVYWHYKQWREAGAILALMSLLHGQVREQVKKKPSGQRC
;
A
#
# COMPACT_ATOMS: atom_id res chain seq x y z
N MET A 1 -11.91 -20.13 -6.31
CA MET A 1 -12.23 -19.29 -5.13
C MET A 1 -11.06 -19.39 -4.17
N ASN A 2 -10.49 -18.26 -3.76
CA ASN A 2 -9.32 -18.23 -2.87
C ASN A 2 -9.79 -18.43 -1.40
N PRO A 3 -9.32 -19.46 -0.67
CA PRO A 3 -9.82 -19.81 0.67
C PRO A 3 -9.50 -18.82 1.81
N TYR A 4 -8.75 -17.74 1.56
CA TYR A 4 -8.32 -16.78 2.60
C TYR A 4 -9.33 -15.65 2.91
N TYR A 5 -10.59 -15.74 2.45
CA TYR A 5 -11.60 -14.70 2.64
C TYR A 5 -12.61 -15.08 3.74
N PRO A 6 -12.57 -14.47 4.94
CA PRO A 6 -13.71 -14.51 5.85
C PRO A 6 -14.88 -13.72 5.26
N ARG A 7 -16.07 -14.29 5.38
CA ARG A 7 -17.31 -14.01 4.61
C ARG A 7 -18.00 -12.66 4.85
N CYS A 8 -17.31 -11.60 5.30
CA CYS A 8 -17.94 -10.36 5.79
C CYS A 8 -17.79 -9.11 4.90
N CYS A 9 -17.62 -9.23 3.57
CA CYS A 9 -17.35 -8.06 2.72
C CYS A 9 -18.37 -7.78 1.60
N LEU A 10 -19.59 -8.33 1.66
CA LEU A 10 -20.57 -8.15 0.55
C LEU A 10 -21.69 -7.13 0.78
N LEU A 11 -21.69 -6.35 1.87
CA LEU A 11 -22.66 -5.25 2.03
C LEU A 11 -22.01 -4.06 2.76
N ARG A 12 -21.39 -3.14 2.02
CA ARG A 12 -21.44 -1.72 2.41
C ARG A 12 -21.58 -0.86 1.16
N SER A 13 -22.83 -0.53 0.90
CA SER A 13 -23.30 0.44 -0.08
C SER A 13 -22.66 1.82 0.17
N ARG A 14 -22.55 2.56 -0.93
CA ARG A 14 -22.20 3.98 -1.07
C ARG A 14 -22.38 4.83 0.20
N ARG A 15 -21.33 5.63 0.49
CA ARG A 15 -21.25 6.73 1.46
C ARG A 15 -21.24 6.26 2.91
N ASP A 16 -20.05 6.28 3.50
CA ASP A 16 -19.79 7.04 4.73
C ASP A 16 -18.28 7.07 4.97
N LEU A 17 -17.71 8.24 4.68
CA LEU A 17 -16.41 8.69 5.15
C LEU A 17 -16.51 8.88 6.67
N VAL A 18 -16.55 7.78 7.43
CA VAL A 18 -16.27 7.78 8.86
C VAL A 18 -14.88 7.19 9.01
N ILE A 19 -13.89 8.06 8.80
CA ILE A 19 -12.50 7.83 9.23
C ILE A 19 -12.53 7.85 10.76
N GLY A 20 -12.86 6.71 11.35
CA GLY A 20 -12.66 6.45 12.77
C GLY A 20 -11.22 6.01 13.01
N ARG A 21 -10.36 6.93 13.46
CA ARG A 21 -9.13 6.70 14.26
C ARG A 21 -8.30 5.42 13.96
N ASN A 22 -7.96 5.19 12.69
CA ASN A 22 -6.93 4.23 12.26
C ASN A 22 -6.34 4.76 10.94
N GLU A 23 -5.58 5.83 11.03
CA GLU A 23 -5.11 6.65 9.91
C GLU A 23 -4.00 6.00 9.04
N ASN A 24 -3.71 4.71 9.23
CA ASN A 24 -2.43 4.10 8.82
C ASN A 24 -2.60 2.88 7.88
N TRP A 25 -3.76 2.67 7.24
CA TRP A 25 -3.95 1.51 6.34
C TRP A 25 -2.98 1.52 5.15
N SER A 26 -2.58 2.72 4.72
CA SER A 26 -1.51 2.92 3.74
C SER A 26 -0.16 2.40 4.23
N ASP A 27 0.13 2.52 5.53
CA ASP A 27 1.39 2.02 6.12
C ASP A 27 1.44 0.50 6.10
N GLY A 28 0.29 -0.17 6.29
CA GLY A 28 0.16 -1.61 6.06
C GLY A 28 0.51 -2.01 4.62
N ILE A 29 0.04 -1.24 3.63
CA ILE A 29 0.36 -1.47 2.22
C ILE A 29 1.84 -1.22 1.95
N PHE A 30 2.41 -0.14 2.47
CA PHE A 30 3.83 0.18 2.28
C PHE A 30 4.74 -0.86 2.95
N TYR A 31 4.38 -1.33 4.14
CA TYR A 31 5.09 -2.42 4.81
C TYR A 31 5.09 -3.69 3.97
N GLN A 32 3.93 -4.09 3.45
CA GLN A 32 3.81 -5.24 2.54
C GLN A 32 4.63 -5.05 1.26
N LEU A 33 4.63 -3.83 0.70
CA LEU A 33 5.40 -3.50 -0.51
C LEU A 33 6.91 -3.40 -0.27
N LYS A 34 7.35 -3.14 0.96
CA LYS A 34 8.78 -3.09 1.32
C LYS A 34 9.31 -4.47 1.71
N ASN A 35 8.60 -5.17 2.58
CA ASN A 35 9.09 -6.38 3.26
C ASN A 35 8.64 -7.69 2.59
N ARG A 36 7.59 -7.67 1.76
CA ARG A 36 7.04 -8.86 1.09
C ARG A 36 6.72 -10.01 2.05
N CYS A 37 6.24 -9.71 3.27
CA CYS A 37 5.86 -10.72 4.25
C CYS A 37 4.55 -11.44 3.89
N ASN A 38 4.21 -12.54 4.55
CA ASN A 38 2.85 -13.07 4.47
C ASN A 38 1.90 -12.05 5.12
N TRP A 39 0.66 -11.94 4.61
CA TRP A 39 -0.35 -11.05 5.18
C TRP A 39 -0.67 -11.37 6.64
N GLN A 40 -0.49 -12.63 7.05
CA GLN A 40 -0.68 -13.09 8.43
C GLN A 40 0.44 -12.64 9.37
N ASP A 41 1.63 -12.35 8.83
CA ASP A 41 2.81 -11.93 9.59
C ASP A 41 2.88 -10.40 9.75
N LEU A 42 1.80 -9.69 9.40
CA LEU A 42 1.75 -8.24 9.54
C LEU A 42 1.79 -7.87 11.04
N PRO A 43 2.64 -6.92 11.44
CA PRO A 43 2.75 -6.52 12.84
C PRO A 43 1.42 -5.96 13.35
N LYS A 44 1.12 -6.23 14.63
CA LYS A 44 -0.15 -5.87 15.28
C LYS A 44 -0.34 -4.37 15.49
N ASP A 45 0.72 -3.58 15.34
CA ASP A 45 0.68 -2.12 15.38
C ASP A 45 0.02 -1.51 14.13
N LEU A 46 -0.13 -2.32 13.08
CA LEU A 46 -0.81 -1.95 11.84
C LEU A 46 -2.26 -2.42 11.86
N PRO A 47 -3.13 -1.78 11.06
CA PRO A 47 -4.52 -2.21 10.96
C PRO A 47 -4.62 -3.68 10.51
N PRO A 48 -5.73 -4.37 10.85
CA PRO A 48 -5.90 -5.77 10.52
C PRO A 48 -5.63 -6.05 9.04
N TYR A 49 -4.91 -7.14 8.75
CA TYR A 49 -4.51 -7.48 7.39
C TYR A 49 -5.70 -7.55 6.42
N SER A 50 -6.91 -7.88 6.89
CA SER A 50 -8.14 -7.91 6.11
C SER A 50 -8.51 -6.53 5.55
N THR A 51 -8.38 -5.48 6.36
CA THR A 51 -8.62 -4.08 5.96
C THR A 51 -7.56 -3.63 4.96
N VAL A 52 -6.28 -3.87 5.27
CA VAL A 52 -5.15 -3.50 4.39
C VAL A 52 -5.27 -4.20 3.04
N TYR A 53 -5.60 -5.49 3.04
CA TYR A 53 -5.76 -6.28 1.82
C TYR A 53 -6.94 -5.79 0.97
N TRP A 54 -8.05 -5.39 1.59
CA TRP A 54 -9.19 -4.84 0.85
C TRP A 54 -8.79 -3.57 0.08
N HIS A 55 -8.11 -2.63 0.73
CA HIS A 55 -7.58 -1.44 0.08
C HIS A 55 -6.53 -1.77 -0.99
N TYR A 56 -5.60 -2.70 -0.69
CA TYR A 56 -4.60 -3.16 -1.64
C TYR A 56 -5.26 -3.73 -2.91
N LYS A 57 -6.31 -4.55 -2.78
CA LYS A 57 -7.04 -5.11 -3.91
C LYS A 57 -7.66 -4.01 -4.78
N GLN A 58 -8.33 -3.03 -4.17
CA GLN A 58 -8.89 -1.89 -4.90
C GLN A 58 -7.81 -1.09 -5.64
N TRP A 59 -6.66 -0.87 -5.02
CA TRP A 59 -5.52 -0.20 -5.64
C TRP A 59 -4.87 -1.00 -6.77
N ARG A 60 -4.86 -2.33 -6.65
CA ARG A 60 -4.38 -3.23 -7.70
C ARG A 60 -5.31 -3.21 -8.91
N GLU A 61 -6.61 -3.27 -8.69
CA GLU A 61 -7.62 -3.18 -9.76
C GLU A 61 -7.58 -1.82 -10.45
N ALA A 62 -7.37 -0.74 -9.69
CA ALA A 62 -7.22 0.62 -10.23
C ALA A 62 -5.85 0.90 -10.88
N GLY A 63 -4.88 -0.02 -10.80
CA GLY A 63 -3.52 0.20 -11.29
C GLY A 63 -2.72 1.27 -10.52
N ALA A 64 -3.24 1.76 -9.39
CA ALA A 64 -2.67 2.88 -8.63
C ALA A 64 -1.25 2.60 -8.14
N ILE A 65 -0.94 1.35 -7.77
CA ILE A 65 0.40 0.95 -7.30
C ILE A 65 1.45 1.13 -8.40
N LEU A 66 1.14 0.74 -9.64
CA LEU A 66 2.06 0.85 -10.77
C LEU A 66 2.27 2.31 -11.17
N ALA A 67 1.20 3.11 -11.17
CA ALA A 67 1.26 4.54 -11.45
C ALA A 67 2.12 5.28 -10.41
N LEU A 68 1.86 5.04 -9.11
CA LEU A 68 2.63 5.63 -8.01
C LEU A 68 4.11 5.26 -8.09
N MET A 69 4.42 3.98 -8.31
CA MET A 69 5.80 3.50 -8.44
C MET A 69 6.51 4.18 -9.61
N SER A 70 5.83 4.34 -10.75
CA SER A 70 6.40 4.97 -11.94
C SER A 70 6.71 6.45 -11.71
N LEU A 71 5.80 7.17 -11.05
CA LEU A 71 5.97 8.58 -10.69
C LEU A 71 7.13 8.78 -9.70
N LEU A 72 7.14 8.02 -8.61
CA LEU A 72 8.19 8.10 -7.58
C LEU A 72 9.57 7.75 -8.16
N HIS A 73 9.65 6.69 -8.96
CA HIS A 73 10.90 6.34 -9.65
C HIS A 73 11.34 7.44 -10.63
N GLY A 74 10.40 8.11 -11.31
CA GLY A 74 10.69 9.28 -12.15
C GLY A 74 11.36 10.39 -11.34
N GLN A 75 10.73 10.78 -10.23
CA GLN A 75 11.24 11.82 -9.34
C GLN A 75 12.62 11.49 -8.74
N VAL A 76 12.81 10.25 -8.27
CA VAL A 76 14.11 9.82 -7.71
C VAL A 76 15.19 9.85 -8.79
N ARG A 77 14.89 9.40 -10.02
CA ARG A 77 15.85 9.47 -11.14
C ARG A 77 16.25 10.90 -11.46
N GLU A 78 15.31 11.84 -11.44
CA GLU A 78 15.62 13.27 -11.65
C GLU A 78 16.48 13.85 -10.52
N GLN A 79 16.18 13.50 -9.27
CA GLN A 79 16.96 13.96 -8.11
C GLN A 79 18.39 13.42 -8.12
N VAL A 80 18.59 12.15 -8.48
CA VAL A 80 19.91 11.56 -8.62
C VAL A 80 20.69 12.21 -9.76
N LYS A 81 20.05 12.50 -10.90
CA LYS A 81 20.68 13.25 -12.02
C LYS A 81 21.08 14.67 -11.64
N LYS A 82 20.35 15.32 -10.73
CA LYS A 82 20.61 16.69 -10.27
C LYS A 82 21.70 16.78 -9.21
N LYS A 83 22.08 15.68 -8.55
CA LYS A 83 23.28 15.67 -7.70
C LYS A 83 24.50 15.56 -8.61
N PRO A 84 25.34 16.59 -8.75
CA PRO A 84 26.64 16.40 -9.37
C PRO A 84 27.40 15.44 -8.47
N SER A 85 27.64 14.21 -8.94
CA SER A 85 28.62 13.33 -8.33
C SER A 85 30.02 13.87 -8.64
N GLY A 86 30.35 15.06 -8.11
CA GLY A 86 31.65 15.27 -7.51
C GLY A 86 31.53 14.60 -6.15
N GLN A 87 32.12 13.45 -5.93
CA GLN A 87 33.56 13.35 -5.86
C GLN A 87 33.96 11.91 -6.17
N ARG A 88 34.51 11.71 -7.36
CA ARG A 88 35.45 10.61 -7.61
C ARG A 88 36.74 11.01 -6.89
N CYS A 89 37.09 10.29 -5.82
CA CYS A 89 38.48 10.10 -5.42
C CYS A 89 38.80 8.65 -5.75
#